data_AF-A0A3C1DMD8-F1
#
_entry.id   AF-A0A3C1DMD8-F1
#
_cell.length_a   1.000
_cell.length_b   1.000
_cell.length_c   1.000
_cell.angle_alpha   90.00
_cell.angle_beta   90.00
_cell.angle_gamma   90.00
#
_symmetry.space_group_name_H-M   'P 1'
#
loop_
_entity.id
_entity.type
_entity.pdbx_description
1 polymer ?
#
loop_
_entity_poly.entity_id
_entity_poly.type
_entity_poly.pdbx_seq_one_letter_code
_entity_poly.pdbx_strand_id
1 'polypeptide(L)'
;MYAQICPQHPDEFVQAVVVNDDGLLSYTCDRAGHVTAGDFVWSGVAESNATESISGLAAELSLDTALPAAIAQYPGKWIEYGVVEAAYAQANPEDFAHLIQEHGHRAIKPSKYTISKYLASILGILGRNGAIAFHTGPATGRWNYLGKVSWWSSDSTLEWTPENQVSVAGAGLDASYVPGSKD
;
A
#
# COMPACT_ATOMS: atom_id res chain seq x y z
N MET A 1 -16.18 -0.74 1.33
CA MET A 1 -16.96 0.42 1.85
C MET A 1 -16.44 1.65 1.13
N TYR A 2 -17.30 2.43 0.47
CA TYR A 2 -16.89 3.61 -0.29
C TYR A 2 -17.04 4.85 0.58
N ALA A 3 -16.01 5.68 0.64
CA ALA A 3 -16.02 6.94 1.38
C ALA A 3 -15.24 8.01 0.61
N GLN A 4 -15.72 9.25 0.68
CA GLN A 4 -15.07 10.40 0.06
C GLN A 4 -15.10 11.60 1.01
N ILE A 5 -14.14 12.50 0.84
CA ILE A 5 -14.15 13.79 1.55
C ILE A 5 -15.24 14.66 0.92
N CYS A 6 -16.04 15.33 1.74
CA CYS A 6 -17.00 16.31 1.26
C CYS A 6 -16.28 17.39 0.45
N PRO A 7 -16.69 17.65 -0.80
CA PRO A 7 -16.06 18.67 -1.66
C PRO A 7 -16.03 20.09 -1.07
N GLN A 8 -16.86 20.37 -0.06
CA GLN A 8 -16.96 21.67 0.60
C GLN A 8 -16.40 21.68 2.02
N HIS A 9 -16.08 20.51 2.59
CA HIS A 9 -15.48 20.37 3.92
C HIS A 9 -14.26 19.42 3.81
N PRO A 10 -13.03 19.95 3.74
CA PRO A 10 -11.82 19.16 3.49
C PRO A 10 -11.47 18.18 4.62
N ASP A 11 -12.16 18.28 5.76
CA ASP A 11 -12.01 17.47 6.97
C ASP A 11 -13.14 16.45 7.17
N GLU A 12 -14.16 16.40 6.30
CA GLU A 12 -15.36 15.59 6.51
C GLU A 12 -15.38 14.35 5.60
N PHE A 13 -15.27 13.15 6.17
CA PHE A 13 -15.42 11.89 5.43
C PHE A 13 -16.87 11.41 5.42
N VAL A 14 -17.44 11.29 4.23
CA VAL A 14 -18.83 10.86 4.03
C VAL A 14 -18.85 9.46 3.42
N GLN A 15 -19.60 8.56 4.05
CA GLN A 15 -19.84 7.21 3.54
C GLN A 15 -20.85 7.24 2.39
N ALA A 16 -20.61 6.44 1.37
CA ALA A 16 -21.51 6.33 0.24
C ALA A 16 -22.63 5.31 0.48
N VAL A 17 -23.80 5.62 -0.04
CA VAL A 17 -24.91 4.68 -0.25
C VAL A 17 -24.86 4.21 -1.70
N VAL A 18 -24.92 2.90 -1.92
CA VAL A 18 -25.03 2.31 -3.27
C VAL A 18 -26.44 2.58 -3.80
N VAL A 19 -26.53 3.22 -4.96
CA VAL A 19 -27.80 3.65 -5.57
C VAL A 19 -28.33 2.61 -6.54
N ASN A 20 -27.46 1.91 -7.27
CA ASN A 20 -27.83 0.87 -8.21
C ASN A 20 -26.72 -0.17 -8.41
N ASP A 21 -27.03 -1.23 -9.15
CA ASP A 21 -26.11 -2.33 -9.46
C ASP A 21 -25.00 -1.93 -10.46
N ASP A 22 -25.14 -0.79 -11.14
CA ASP A 22 -24.12 -0.23 -12.04
C ASP A 22 -22.99 0.49 -11.30
N GLY A 23 -23.00 0.45 -9.96
CA GLY A 23 -21.99 1.06 -9.12
C GLY A 23 -22.18 2.56 -8.91
N LEU A 24 -23.36 3.13 -9.18
CA LEU A 24 -23.64 4.51 -8.82
C LEU A 24 -23.68 4.64 -7.29
N LEU A 25 -22.93 5.62 -6.77
CA LEU A 25 -22.84 5.93 -5.35
C LEU A 25 -23.43 7.31 -5.08
N SER A 26 -24.12 7.46 -3.96
CA SER A 26 -24.61 8.74 -3.44
C SER A 26 -23.97 9.03 -2.10
N TYR A 27 -23.50 10.25 -1.91
CA TYR A 27 -22.93 10.75 -0.67
C TYR A 27 -23.80 11.90 -0.16
N THR A 28 -24.05 11.95 1.15
CA THR A 28 -24.83 13.00 1.79
C THR A 28 -24.05 13.56 2.97
N CYS A 29 -23.64 14.83 2.90
CA CYS A 29 -23.08 15.57 4.03
C CYS A 29 -24.17 16.44 4.65
N ASP A 30 -24.50 16.21 5.91
CA ASP A 30 -25.52 16.97 6.67
C ASP A 30 -24.92 18.14 7.47
N ARG A 31 -23.61 18.35 7.36
CA ARG A 31 -22.88 19.40 8.08
C ARG A 31 -23.29 20.79 7.58
N ALA A 32 -23.60 21.69 8.51
CA ALA A 32 -23.83 23.09 8.19
C ALA A 32 -22.54 23.76 7.69
N GLY A 33 -22.67 24.76 6.81
CA GLY A 33 -21.52 25.51 6.25
C GLY A 33 -21.30 25.31 4.75
N HIS A 34 -22.13 24.52 4.08
CA HIS A 34 -22.18 24.44 2.63
C HIS A 34 -22.59 25.78 1.98
N VAL A 35 -22.15 25.99 0.74
CA VAL A 35 -22.50 27.16 -0.09
C VAL A 35 -24.03 27.29 -0.26
N THR A 36 -24.72 26.16 -0.35
CA THR A 36 -26.19 26.09 -0.36
C THR A 36 -26.68 25.58 0.98
N ALA A 37 -27.72 26.22 1.53
CA ALA A 37 -28.31 25.78 2.79
C ALA A 37 -28.93 24.37 2.66
N GLY A 38 -28.64 23.50 3.63
CA GLY A 38 -29.11 22.12 3.69
C GLY A 38 -28.00 21.10 3.43
N ASP A 39 -28.42 19.84 3.28
CA ASP A 39 -27.52 18.73 3.01
C ASP A 39 -26.85 18.90 1.64
N PHE A 40 -25.55 18.60 1.56
CA PHE A 40 -24.83 18.57 0.31
C PHE A 40 -24.75 17.14 -0.20
N VAL A 41 -25.37 16.90 -1.37
CA VAL A 41 -25.43 15.60 -2.01
C VAL A 41 -24.61 15.62 -3.29
N TRP A 42 -23.78 14.59 -3.47
CA TRP A 42 -23.07 14.37 -4.73
C TRP A 42 -23.03 12.89 -5.09
N SER A 43 -22.76 12.62 -6.36
CA SER A 43 -22.64 11.26 -6.88
C SER A 43 -21.20 10.91 -7.20
N GLY A 44 -20.87 9.65 -7.01
CA GLY A 44 -19.65 9.04 -7.50
C GLY A 44 -19.97 7.75 -8.24
N VAL A 45 -18.98 7.22 -8.95
CA VAL A 45 -19.05 5.86 -9.51
C VAL A 45 -18.12 5.01 -8.67
N ALA A 46 -18.59 3.87 -8.20
CA ALA A 46 -17.73 2.83 -7.65
C ALA A 46 -16.71 2.51 -8.72
N GLU A 47 -15.41 2.70 -8.43
CA GLU A 47 -14.37 2.20 -9.32
C GLU A 47 -14.68 0.73 -9.61
N SER A 48 -14.70 0.38 -10.90
CA SER A 48 -15.14 -0.95 -11.33
C SER A 48 -14.39 -2.01 -10.52
N ASN A 49 -15.11 -3.00 -9.98
CA ASN A 49 -14.53 -4.20 -9.37
C ASN A 49 -13.75 -5.07 -10.39
N ALA A 50 -13.32 -4.53 -11.52
CA ALA A 50 -12.35 -5.17 -12.38
C ALA A 50 -11.04 -5.23 -11.59
N THR A 51 -10.75 -6.42 -11.06
CA THR A 51 -9.47 -6.73 -10.44
C THR A 51 -8.39 -6.35 -11.43
N GLU A 52 -7.57 -5.37 -11.06
CA GLU A 52 -6.46 -4.95 -11.89
C GLU A 52 -5.47 -6.11 -11.97
N SER A 53 -5.25 -6.66 -13.16
CA SER A 53 -4.42 -7.84 -13.35
C SER A 53 -2.93 -7.47 -13.34
N ILE A 54 -2.15 -8.24 -12.60
CA ILE A 54 -0.68 -8.16 -12.66
C ILE A 54 -0.22 -8.83 -13.96
N SER A 55 0.78 -8.26 -14.63
CA SER A 55 1.27 -8.74 -15.93
C SER A 55 2.79 -8.60 -16.08
N GLY A 56 3.34 -9.16 -17.17
CA GLY A 56 4.77 -9.14 -17.46
C GLY A 56 5.60 -9.85 -16.38
N LEU A 57 6.76 -9.28 -16.05
CA LEU A 57 7.68 -9.85 -15.07
C LEU A 57 7.04 -10.11 -13.70
N ALA A 58 6.07 -9.28 -13.28
CA ALA A 58 5.38 -9.50 -12.01
C ALA A 58 4.48 -10.75 -12.01
N ALA A 59 3.90 -11.10 -13.17
CA ALA A 59 3.14 -12.34 -13.33
C ALA A 59 4.08 -13.55 -13.47
N GLU A 60 5.19 -13.40 -14.21
CA GLU A 60 6.21 -14.44 -14.36
C GLU A 60 6.80 -14.87 -13.01
N LEU A 61 7.02 -13.91 -12.10
CA LEU A 61 7.52 -14.14 -10.75
C LEU A 61 6.41 -14.37 -9.70
N SER A 62 5.15 -14.52 -10.12
CA SER A 62 4.01 -14.76 -9.23
C SER A 62 3.92 -13.77 -8.05
N LEU A 63 4.21 -12.48 -8.30
CA LEU A 63 4.25 -11.46 -7.25
C LEU A 63 2.89 -11.20 -6.60
N ASP A 64 1.81 -11.58 -7.29
CA ASP A 64 0.44 -11.58 -6.78
C ASP A 64 0.25 -12.56 -5.62
N THR A 65 1.06 -13.61 -5.55
CA THR A 65 1.07 -14.60 -4.46
C THR A 65 2.24 -14.40 -3.52
N ALA A 66 3.44 -14.12 -4.05
CA ALA A 66 4.65 -14.04 -3.26
C ALA A 66 4.68 -12.83 -2.30
N LEU A 67 4.13 -11.68 -2.71
CA LEU A 67 4.08 -10.49 -1.85
C LEU A 67 3.07 -10.63 -0.70
N PRO A 68 1.82 -11.10 -0.91
CA PRO A 68 0.94 -11.43 0.19
C PRO A 68 1.51 -12.48 1.13
N ALA A 69 2.20 -13.51 0.60
CA ALA A 69 2.87 -14.51 1.43
C ALA A 69 3.99 -13.91 2.30
N ALA A 70 4.77 -12.96 1.78
CA ALA A 70 5.77 -12.23 2.55
C ALA A 70 5.15 -11.40 3.68
N ILE A 71 4.03 -10.71 3.40
CA ILE A 71 3.28 -9.94 4.42
C ILE A 71 2.68 -10.87 5.48
N ALA A 72 2.14 -12.02 5.08
CA ALA A 72 1.52 -13.01 5.96
C ALA A 72 2.49 -13.65 6.96
N GLN A 73 3.81 -13.47 6.81
CA GLN A 73 4.81 -13.85 7.83
C GLN A 73 4.65 -13.04 9.13
N TYR A 74 3.91 -11.94 9.10
CA TYR A 74 3.67 -11.04 10.24
C TYR A 74 2.17 -10.97 10.58
N PRO A 75 1.56 -12.06 11.08
CA PRO A 75 0.14 -12.11 11.36
C PRO A 75 -0.26 -11.09 12.44
N GLY A 76 -1.36 -10.38 12.21
CA GLY A 76 -1.86 -9.36 13.14
C GLY A 76 -0.94 -8.14 13.27
N LYS A 77 -0.12 -7.87 12.23
CA LYS A 77 0.76 -6.70 12.18
C LYS A 77 0.60 -5.90 10.90
N TRP A 78 0.75 -4.60 11.06
CA TRP A 78 1.13 -3.67 10.02
C TRP A 78 2.65 -3.67 9.90
N ILE A 79 3.18 -3.88 8.70
CA ILE A 79 4.63 -3.88 8.46
C ILE A 79 5.02 -2.75 7.50
N GLU A 80 6.11 -2.06 7.83
CA GLU A 80 6.66 -0.99 6.99
C GLU A 80 7.12 -1.56 5.64
N TYR A 81 7.05 -0.78 4.57
CA TYR A 81 7.50 -1.21 3.23
C TYR A 81 8.88 -1.89 3.21
N GLY A 82 9.87 -1.35 3.93
CA GLY A 82 11.20 -1.97 4.00
C GLY A 82 11.22 -3.35 4.64
N VAL A 83 10.27 -3.64 5.54
CA VAL A 83 10.07 -4.97 6.13
C VAL A 83 9.44 -5.92 5.10
N VAL A 84 8.46 -5.45 4.32
CA VAL A 84 7.88 -6.25 3.20
C VAL A 84 8.97 -6.65 2.21
N GLU A 85 9.80 -5.69 1.79
CA GLU A 85 10.86 -5.92 0.82
C GLU A 85 11.91 -6.90 1.34
N ALA A 86 12.32 -6.77 2.60
CA ALA A 86 13.25 -7.70 3.25
C ALA A 86 12.66 -9.11 3.37
N ALA A 87 11.40 -9.24 3.78
CA ALA A 87 10.72 -10.53 3.91
C ALA A 87 10.58 -11.23 2.55
N TYR A 88 10.24 -10.48 1.50
CA TYR A 88 10.19 -11.00 0.13
C TYR A 88 11.58 -11.43 -0.37
N ALA A 89 12.61 -10.61 -0.14
CA ALA A 89 14.00 -10.92 -0.52
C ALA A 89 14.52 -12.19 0.17
N GLN A 90 14.18 -12.38 1.44
CA GLN A 90 14.57 -13.56 2.20
C GLN A 90 13.85 -14.83 1.73
N ALA A 91 12.56 -14.72 1.41
CA ALA A 91 11.75 -15.85 0.97
C ALA A 91 12.02 -16.25 -0.49
N ASN A 92 12.38 -15.29 -1.35
CA ASN A 92 12.56 -15.48 -2.79
C ASN A 92 13.88 -14.85 -3.27
N PRO A 93 15.05 -15.33 -2.78
CA PRO A 93 16.33 -14.66 -3.01
C PRO A 93 16.76 -14.64 -4.49
N GLU A 94 16.44 -15.68 -5.26
CA GLU A 94 16.76 -15.75 -6.69
C GLU A 94 15.92 -14.74 -7.50
N ASP A 95 14.61 -14.71 -7.26
CA ASP A 95 13.69 -13.76 -7.90
C ASP A 95 14.03 -12.32 -7.55
N PHE A 96 14.36 -12.07 -6.27
CA PHE A 96 14.78 -10.74 -5.82
C PHE A 96 16.09 -10.31 -6.49
N ALA A 97 17.05 -11.23 -6.66
CA ALA A 97 18.27 -10.95 -7.40
C ALA A 97 17.99 -10.66 -8.89
N HIS A 98 17.06 -11.40 -9.51
CA HIS A 98 16.63 -11.14 -10.89
C HIS A 98 15.98 -9.76 -11.03
N LEU A 99 15.07 -9.40 -10.13
CA LEU A 99 14.46 -8.07 -10.08
C LEU A 99 15.48 -6.94 -9.87
N ILE A 100 16.53 -7.17 -9.09
CA ILE A 100 17.63 -6.22 -8.95
C ILE A 100 18.41 -6.07 -10.25
N GLN A 101 18.62 -7.13 -11.02
CA GLN A 101 19.31 -7.04 -12.32
C GLN A 101 18.49 -6.21 -13.32
N GLU A 102 17.18 -6.43 -13.38
CA GLU A 102 16.27 -5.73 -14.30
C GLU A 102 16.03 -4.26 -13.91
N HIS A 103 15.80 -4.00 -12.62
CA HIS A 103 15.35 -2.67 -12.16
C HIS A 103 16.38 -1.91 -11.34
N GLY A 104 17.44 -2.54 -10.85
CA GLY A 104 18.42 -1.94 -9.94
C GLY A 104 17.86 -1.60 -8.55
N HIS A 105 18.76 -1.23 -7.63
CA HIS A 105 18.40 -0.86 -6.26
C HIS A 105 19.22 0.36 -5.78
N ARG A 106 18.59 1.29 -5.06
CA ARG A 106 19.24 2.52 -4.56
C ARG A 106 20.37 2.27 -3.57
N ALA A 107 20.28 1.18 -2.81
CA ALA A 107 21.35 0.71 -1.93
C ALA A 107 22.62 0.26 -2.68
N ILE A 108 22.55 0.01 -3.99
CA ILE A 108 23.69 -0.38 -4.83
C ILE A 108 24.24 0.84 -5.59
N LYS A 109 23.37 1.58 -6.28
CA LYS A 109 23.69 2.80 -7.03
C LYS A 109 22.48 3.73 -7.12
N PRO A 110 22.66 5.05 -7.27
CA PRO A 110 21.55 5.97 -7.53
C PRO A 110 20.77 5.54 -8.78
N SER A 111 19.47 5.28 -8.63
CA SER A 111 18.58 4.94 -9.74
C SER A 111 17.21 5.62 -9.60
N LYS A 112 16.61 5.98 -10.75
CA LYS A 112 15.28 6.60 -10.85
C LYS A 112 14.15 5.58 -10.89
N TYR A 113 14.44 4.40 -11.44
CA TYR A 113 13.61 3.20 -11.42
C TYR A 113 14.32 2.18 -10.54
N THR A 114 13.67 1.72 -9.48
CA THR A 114 14.23 0.72 -8.58
C THR A 114 13.22 -0.39 -8.42
N ILE A 115 13.70 -1.59 -8.10
CA ILE A 115 12.87 -2.67 -7.58
C ILE A 115 11.90 -2.17 -6.50
N SER A 116 12.32 -1.27 -5.61
CA SER A 116 11.43 -0.77 -4.57
C SER A 116 10.19 -0.03 -5.11
N LYS A 117 10.35 0.76 -6.16
CA LYS A 117 9.20 1.41 -6.82
C LYS A 117 8.34 0.41 -7.56
N TYR A 118 8.97 -0.59 -8.16
CA TYR A 118 8.28 -1.65 -8.89
C TYR A 118 7.40 -2.47 -7.93
N LEU A 119 7.96 -3.01 -6.85
CA LEU A 119 7.21 -3.74 -5.82
C LEU A 119 6.12 -2.88 -5.18
N ALA A 120 6.39 -1.61 -4.87
CA ALA A 120 5.37 -0.69 -4.36
C ALA A 120 4.19 -0.50 -5.33
N SER A 121 4.43 -0.50 -6.65
CA SER A 121 3.34 -0.45 -7.63
C SER A 121 2.48 -1.71 -7.63
N ILE A 122 3.10 -2.89 -7.53
CA ILE A 122 2.38 -4.17 -7.43
C ILE A 122 1.59 -4.27 -6.12
N LEU A 123 2.16 -3.86 -4.98
CA LEU A 123 1.43 -3.77 -3.72
C LEU A 123 0.24 -2.81 -3.82
N GLY A 124 0.38 -1.70 -4.57
CA GLY A 124 -0.73 -0.79 -4.86
C GLY A 124 -1.88 -1.48 -5.61
N ILE A 125 -1.56 -2.31 -6.61
CA ILE A 125 -2.55 -3.12 -7.35
C ILE A 125 -3.23 -4.10 -6.39
N LEU A 126 -2.45 -4.84 -5.60
CA LEU A 126 -2.97 -5.83 -4.65
C LEU A 126 -3.84 -5.19 -3.55
N GLY A 127 -3.47 -4.00 -3.08
CA GLY A 127 -4.25 -3.22 -2.13
C GLY A 127 -5.60 -2.77 -2.70
N ARG A 128 -5.61 -2.27 -3.95
CA ARG A 128 -6.86 -1.91 -4.64
C ARG A 128 -7.77 -3.13 -4.87
N ASN A 129 -7.17 -4.28 -5.15
CA ASN A 129 -7.89 -5.55 -5.31
C ASN A 129 -8.34 -6.18 -3.98
N GLY A 130 -8.00 -5.58 -2.84
CA GLY A 130 -8.38 -6.08 -1.51
C GLY A 130 -7.63 -7.32 -1.04
N ALA A 131 -6.54 -7.71 -1.72
CA ALA A 131 -5.72 -8.87 -1.34
C ALA A 131 -4.87 -8.60 -0.08
N ILE A 132 -4.54 -7.33 0.15
CA ILE A 132 -3.78 -6.84 1.31
C ILE A 132 -4.31 -5.46 1.72
N ALA A 133 -4.07 -5.08 2.96
CA ALA A 133 -4.46 -3.78 3.47
C ALA A 133 -3.31 -2.77 3.40
N PHE A 134 -3.66 -1.51 3.21
CA PHE A 134 -2.73 -0.40 3.03
C PHE A 134 -2.96 0.68 4.09
N HIS A 135 -1.86 1.20 4.64
CA HIS A 135 -1.87 2.39 5.48
C HIS A 135 -0.66 3.28 5.14
N THR A 136 -0.78 4.59 5.35
CA THR A 136 0.37 5.52 5.25
C THR A 136 0.90 5.82 6.64
N GLY A 137 2.18 5.52 6.89
CA GLY A 137 2.81 5.67 8.19
C GLY A 137 4.19 6.33 8.11
N PRO A 138 4.86 6.55 9.25
CA PRO A 138 6.21 7.09 9.28
C PRO A 138 7.19 6.14 8.59
N ALA A 139 8.18 6.71 7.91
CA ALA A 139 9.37 5.96 7.48
C ALA A 139 10.33 5.85 8.66
N THR A 140 10.95 4.70 8.87
CA THR A 140 11.86 4.49 10.01
C THR A 140 13.21 3.91 9.58
N GLY A 141 14.16 3.85 10.52
CA GLY A 141 15.48 3.27 10.31
C GLY A 141 16.25 3.95 9.17
N ARG A 142 16.89 3.15 8.31
CA ARG A 142 17.66 3.64 7.14
C ARG A 142 16.84 4.54 6.21
N TRP A 143 15.52 4.38 6.19
CA TRP A 143 14.62 5.07 5.27
C TRP A 143 13.92 6.28 5.88
N ASN A 144 14.24 6.66 7.13
CA ASN A 144 13.60 7.77 7.85
C ASN A 144 13.57 9.11 7.07
N TYR A 145 14.57 9.36 6.21
CA TYR A 145 14.63 10.57 5.38
C TYR A 145 13.45 10.74 4.41
N LEU A 146 12.67 9.68 4.14
CA LEU A 146 11.47 9.74 3.32
C LEU A 146 10.28 10.37 4.05
N GLY A 147 10.32 10.46 5.39
CA GLY A 147 9.26 11.01 6.24
C GLY A 147 8.03 10.09 6.35
N LYS A 148 7.44 9.69 5.22
CA LYS A 148 6.31 8.76 5.14
C LYS A 148 6.55 7.67 4.11
N VAL A 149 6.04 6.47 4.39
CA VAL A 149 6.05 5.31 3.50
C VAL A 149 4.75 4.52 3.64
N SER A 150 4.54 3.58 2.72
CA SER A 150 3.44 2.61 2.79
C SER A 150 3.70 1.56 3.87
N TRP A 151 2.63 1.17 4.55
CA TRP A 151 2.57 0.07 5.51
C TRP A 151 1.49 -0.91 5.07
N TRP A 152 1.74 -2.20 5.30
CA TRP A 152 0.93 -3.26 4.73
C TRP A 152 0.56 -4.31 5.78
N SER A 153 -0.62 -4.89 5.66
CA SER A 153 -1.12 -5.96 6.52
C SER A 153 -1.88 -6.98 5.69
N SER A 154 -1.84 -8.25 6.10
CA SER A 154 -2.71 -9.29 5.53
C SER A 154 -4.14 -9.23 6.09
N ASP A 155 -4.35 -8.46 7.16
CA ASP A 155 -5.63 -8.27 7.82
C ASP A 155 -6.09 -6.82 7.64
N SER A 156 -7.19 -6.64 6.90
CA SER A 156 -7.79 -5.32 6.61
C SER A 156 -8.63 -4.77 7.75
N THR A 157 -8.88 -5.57 8.79
CA THR A 157 -9.61 -5.14 10.00
C THR A 157 -8.68 -4.72 11.12
N LEU A 158 -7.37 -4.92 10.96
CA LEU A 158 -6.37 -4.63 11.98
C LEU A 158 -6.27 -3.13 12.28
N GLU A 159 -6.43 -2.76 13.56
CA GLU A 159 -6.31 -1.38 13.99
C GLU A 159 -4.87 -0.84 13.85
N TRP A 160 -4.75 0.41 13.42
CA TRP A 160 -3.48 1.12 13.31
C TRP A 160 -3.03 1.67 14.67
N THR A 161 -2.35 0.84 15.45
CA THR A 161 -1.75 1.22 16.74
C THR A 161 -0.26 0.87 16.78
N PRO A 162 0.55 1.54 17.62
CA PRO A 162 1.99 1.26 17.71
C PRO A 162 2.32 -0.21 18.05
N GLU A 163 1.49 -0.89 18.83
CA GLU A 163 1.69 -2.28 19.24
C GLU A 163 1.50 -3.27 18.08
N ASN A 164 0.71 -2.86 17.08
CA ASN A 164 0.45 -3.62 15.87
C ASN A 164 1.46 -3.32 14.75
N GLN A 165 2.50 -2.52 14.99
CA GLN A 165 3.44 -2.08 13.96
C GLN A 165 4.79 -2.80 14.06
N VAL A 166 5.29 -3.28 12.92
CA VAL A 166 6.69 -3.70 12.76
C VAL A 166 7.37 -2.73 11.80
N SER A 167 8.21 -1.87 12.36
CA SER A 167 8.97 -0.85 11.62
C SER A 167 10.33 -1.40 11.20
N VAL A 168 10.95 -0.78 10.18
CA VAL A 168 12.33 -1.07 9.78
C VAL A 168 13.29 -0.87 10.96
N ALA A 169 13.12 0.21 11.74
CA ALA A 169 13.89 0.46 12.95
C ALA A 169 13.67 -0.61 14.02
N GLY A 170 12.42 -1.02 14.25
CA GLY A 170 12.07 -2.04 15.25
C GLY A 170 12.56 -3.43 14.88
N ALA A 171 12.65 -3.72 13.58
CA ALA A 171 13.22 -4.96 13.06
C ALA A 171 14.76 -4.94 12.96
N GLY A 172 15.41 -3.79 13.21
CA GLY A 172 16.87 -3.64 13.11
C GLY A 172 17.41 -3.80 11.69
N LEU A 173 16.64 -3.44 10.66
CA LEU A 173 17.03 -3.64 9.25
C LEU A 173 17.88 -2.47 8.72
N ASP A 174 18.97 -2.79 8.02
CA ASP A 174 19.99 -1.85 7.53
C ASP A 174 20.29 -1.94 6.01
N ALA A 175 19.47 -2.71 5.27
CA ALA A 175 19.56 -3.05 3.84
C ALA A 175 20.56 -4.16 3.45
N SER A 176 21.16 -4.85 4.42
CA SER A 176 22.00 -6.06 4.19
C SER A 176 21.31 -7.18 3.40
N TYR A 177 19.98 -7.22 3.38
CA TYR A 177 19.19 -8.16 2.55
C TYR A 177 19.27 -7.88 1.05
N VAL A 178 19.83 -6.74 0.62
CA VAL A 178 20.00 -6.37 -0.79
C VAL A 178 21.39 -6.83 -1.26
N PRO A 179 21.48 -7.81 -2.18
CA PRO A 179 22.76 -8.24 -2.74
C PRO A 179 23.55 -7.08 -3.35
N GLY A 180 24.80 -6.91 -2.92
CA GLY A 180 25.69 -5.85 -3.43
C GLY A 180 25.43 -4.46 -2.86
N SER A 181 24.62 -4.33 -1.81
CA SER A 181 24.52 -3.09 -1.04
C SER A 181 25.87 -2.74 -0.40
N LYS A 182 26.15 -1.43 -0.29
CA LYS A 182 27.25 -0.91 0.52
C LYS A 182 26.64 -0.27 1.76
N ASP A 183 27.17 -0.61 2.93
CA ASP A 183 26.75 -0.07 4.22
C ASP A 183 26.71 1.47 4.20
#